data_AF-A0A291GP35-F1
#
_entry.id   AF-A0A291GP35-F1
#
_cell.length_a   1.000
_cell.length_b   1.000
_cell.length_c   1.000
_cell.angle_alpha   90.00
_cell.angle_beta   90.00
_cell.angle_gamma   90.00
#
_symmetry.space_group_name_H-M   'P 1'
#
loop_
_entity.id
_entity.type
_entity.pdbx_description
1 polymer ?
#
loop_
_entity_poly.entity_id
_entity_poly.type
_entity_poly.pdbx_seq_one_letter_code
_entity_poly.pdbx_strand_id
1 'polypeptide(L)'
;MELARGARHDDLVDAGDLIQPDSETATMLLRRCTALAARARVDLLTPSRCEAADELLDLLAQMESWDPAALGTPDPTMTVLAAAALQDLAERLHLAQQRQEPTPSALTTSTDAVLDVLQGIMVRHRVDVPA
;
A
#
# COMPACT_ATOMS: atom_id res chain seq x y z
N MET A 1 25.60 48.65 -29.92
CA MET A 1 26.14 48.68 -28.55
C MET A 1 24.97 48.73 -27.60
N GLU A 2 24.79 47.92 -26.56
CA GLU A 2 25.48 46.76 -25.98
C GLU A 2 24.50 46.36 -24.86
N LEU A 3 23.76 45.25 -25.00
CA LEU A 3 23.98 43.99 -24.30
C LEU A 3 24.15 44.09 -22.77
N ALA A 4 23.11 43.69 -22.03
CA ALA A 4 23.22 42.84 -20.83
C ALA A 4 21.81 42.29 -20.47
N ARG A 5 21.39 41.12 -20.96
CA ARG A 5 21.62 39.77 -20.41
C ARG A 5 21.21 39.64 -18.93
N GLY A 6 20.13 38.89 -18.71
CA GLY A 6 19.76 38.42 -17.37
C GLY A 6 18.54 37.52 -17.27
N ALA A 7 17.94 37.05 -18.37
CA ALA A 7 16.97 35.95 -18.33
C ALA A 7 17.71 34.65 -18.71
N ARG A 8 18.06 33.84 -17.70
CA ARG A 8 18.42 32.41 -17.78
C ARG A 8 17.98 31.78 -16.45
N HIS A 9 17.01 30.88 -16.40
CA HIS A 9 16.97 29.49 -16.90
C HIS A 9 17.79 28.54 -16.03
N ASP A 10 17.06 27.72 -15.26
CA ASP A 10 17.35 26.40 -14.64
C ASP A 10 16.02 26.09 -13.90
N ASP A 11 15.04 25.27 -14.32
CA ASP A 11 14.99 23.87 -14.77
C ASP A 11 15.76 22.89 -13.85
N LEU A 12 15.06 21.84 -13.36
CA LEU A 12 15.44 20.78 -12.41
C LEU A 12 15.57 21.23 -10.95
N VAL A 13 14.86 20.73 -9.91
CA VAL A 13 14.29 19.43 -9.52
C VAL A 13 13.23 19.74 -8.42
N ASP A 14 12.14 19.02 -8.19
CA ASP A 14 12.13 17.64 -7.72
C ASP A 14 10.78 16.96 -8.00
N ALA A 15 10.83 15.65 -8.24
CA ALA A 15 9.67 14.80 -8.49
C ALA A 15 8.67 14.90 -7.33
N GLY A 16 7.38 14.80 -7.65
CA GLY A 16 6.28 15.02 -6.70
C GLY A 16 6.58 14.51 -5.31
N ASP A 17 6.62 15.45 -4.36
CA ASP A 17 6.62 15.17 -2.93
C ASP A 17 5.35 14.35 -2.65
N LEU A 18 5.48 13.03 -2.73
CA LEU A 18 4.44 12.10 -2.35
C LEU A 18 4.29 12.27 -0.86
N ILE A 19 3.37 13.16 -0.46
CA ILE A 19 3.10 13.51 0.93
C ILE A 19 2.82 12.20 1.67
N GLN A 20 3.78 11.78 2.47
CA GLN A 20 3.66 10.57 3.28
C GLN A 20 2.62 10.84 4.38
N PRO A 21 1.70 9.91 4.64
CA PRO A 21 0.73 10.10 5.71
C PRO A 21 1.45 10.14 7.06
N ASP A 22 0.91 10.95 7.97
CA ASP A 22 1.29 10.89 9.37
C ASP A 22 0.88 9.55 10.01
N SER A 23 1.38 9.31 11.23
CA SER A 23 1.15 8.06 11.98
C SER A 23 -0.34 7.73 12.17
N GLU A 24 -1.17 8.74 12.46
CA GLU A 24 -2.60 8.54 12.73
C GLU A 24 -3.33 8.16 11.45
N THR A 25 -3.06 8.88 10.36
CA THR A 25 -3.61 8.62 9.03
C THR A 25 -3.18 7.26 8.51
N ALA A 26 -1.89 6.92 8.61
CA ALA A 26 -1.37 5.62 8.23
C ALA A 26 -2.06 4.50 9.02
N THR A 27 -2.23 4.67 10.34
CA THR A 27 -2.93 3.70 11.19
C THR A 27 -4.40 3.54 10.80
N MET A 28 -5.09 4.63 10.47
CA MET A 28 -6.47 4.59 9.98
C MET A 28 -6.58 3.85 8.65
N LEU A 29 -5.67 4.10 7.71
CA LEU A 29 -5.62 3.42 6.42
C LEU A 29 -5.32 1.92 6.58
N LEU A 30 -4.44 1.53 7.52
CA LEU A 30 -4.20 0.12 7.86
C LEU A 30 -5.44 -0.58 8.43
N ARG A 31 -6.22 0.11 9.28
CA ARG A 31 -7.50 -0.41 9.78
C ARG A 31 -8.49 -0.61 8.64
N ARG A 32 -8.60 0.36 7.73
CA ARG A 32 -9.46 0.26 6.54
C ARG A 32 -9.01 -0.89 5.64
N CYS A 33 -7.72 -1.01 5.37
CA CYS A 33 -7.12 -2.09 4.59
C CYS A 33 -7.48 -3.46 5.19
N THR A 34 -7.30 -3.64 6.50
CA THR A 34 -7.65 -4.88 7.21
C THR A 34 -9.13 -5.24 7.01
N ALA A 35 -10.03 -4.28 7.19
CA ALA A 35 -11.47 -4.49 7.04
C ALA A 35 -11.88 -4.79 5.60
N LEU A 36 -11.31 -4.08 4.62
CA LEU A 36 -11.57 -4.29 3.19
C LEU A 36 -11.01 -5.64 2.71
N ALA A 37 -9.80 -6.03 3.12
CA ALA A 37 -9.23 -7.34 2.80
C ALA A 37 -10.11 -8.49 3.32
N ALA A 38 -10.60 -8.38 4.56
CA ALA A 38 -11.52 -9.37 5.12
C ALA A 38 -12.85 -9.45 4.36
N ARG A 39 -13.36 -8.32 3.84
CA ARG A 39 -14.58 -8.26 3.01
C ARG A 39 -14.35 -8.80 1.60
N ALA A 40 -13.30 -8.35 0.91
CA ALA A 40 -12.92 -8.82 -0.42
C ALA A 40 -12.74 -10.34 -0.44
N ARG A 41 -12.23 -10.92 0.65
CA ARG A 41 -12.15 -12.36 0.84
C ARG A 41 -13.52 -13.06 0.85
N VAL A 42 -14.54 -12.46 1.45
CA VAL A 42 -15.91 -12.97 1.44
C VAL A 42 -16.51 -12.81 0.04
N ASP A 43 -16.24 -11.69 -0.62
CA ASP A 43 -16.69 -11.44 -1.99
C ASP A 43 -16.13 -12.49 -2.98
N LEU A 44 -14.89 -12.95 -2.78
CA LEU A 44 -14.32 -14.07 -3.56
C LEU A 44 -15.06 -15.40 -3.36
N LEU A 45 -15.77 -15.58 -2.23
CA LEU A 45 -16.62 -16.76 -2.00
C LEU A 45 -18.04 -16.57 -2.58
N THR A 46 -18.47 -15.32 -2.79
CA THR A 46 -19.79 -14.95 -3.30
C THR A 46 -19.67 -13.81 -4.33
N PRO A 47 -19.43 -14.11 -5.62
CA PRO A 47 -19.01 -13.13 -6.64
C PRO A 47 -20.09 -12.12 -7.05
N SER A 48 -21.21 -12.04 -6.34
CA SER A 48 -22.35 -11.18 -6.65
C SER A 48 -22.14 -9.71 -6.25
N ARG A 49 -21.08 -9.38 -5.51
CA ARG A 49 -20.73 -8.02 -5.06
C ARG A 49 -19.21 -7.88 -4.98
N CYS A 50 -18.58 -7.15 -5.91
CA CYS A 50 -17.14 -6.92 -5.92
C CYS A 50 -16.72 -5.54 -5.35
N GLU A 51 -17.66 -4.80 -4.76
CA GLU A 51 -17.41 -3.41 -4.31
C GLU A 51 -16.24 -3.31 -3.32
N ALA A 52 -16.05 -4.28 -2.42
CA ALA A 52 -14.95 -4.23 -1.47
C ALA A 52 -13.59 -4.52 -2.13
N ALA A 53 -13.56 -5.30 -3.21
CA ALA A 53 -12.34 -5.59 -3.96
C ALA A 53 -11.87 -4.34 -4.75
N ASP A 54 -12.81 -3.59 -5.34
CA ASP A 54 -12.50 -2.34 -6.04
C ASP A 54 -12.05 -1.26 -5.03
N GLU A 55 -12.77 -1.08 -3.92
CA GLU A 55 -12.35 -0.16 -2.85
C GLU A 55 -10.99 -0.53 -2.25
N LEU A 56 -10.69 -1.84 -2.13
CA LEU A 56 -9.41 -2.30 -1.65
C LEU A 56 -8.31 -1.98 -2.66
N LEU A 57 -8.54 -2.20 -3.96
CA LEU A 57 -7.57 -1.90 -5.01
C LEU A 57 -7.18 -0.41 -5.00
N ASP A 58 -8.16 0.48 -4.90
CA ASP A 58 -7.90 1.93 -4.81
C ASP A 58 -7.09 2.31 -3.56
N LEU A 59 -7.35 1.63 -2.44
CA LEU A 59 -6.59 1.84 -1.20
C LEU A 59 -5.16 1.31 -1.32
N LEU A 60 -4.98 0.12 -1.91
CA LEU A 60 -3.66 -0.47 -2.07
C LEU A 60 -2.78 0.38 -3.01
N ALA A 61 -3.34 0.92 -4.10
CA ALA A 61 -2.62 1.85 -4.98
C ALA A 61 -2.09 3.10 -4.24
N GLN A 62 -2.81 3.59 -3.22
CA GLN A 62 -2.33 4.69 -2.36
C GLN A 62 -1.22 4.24 -1.40
N MET A 63 -1.26 2.98 -0.94
CA MET A 63 -0.27 2.42 -0.02
C MET A 63 1.02 1.99 -0.73
N GLU A 64 0.96 1.61 -2.00
CA GLU A 64 2.13 1.29 -2.83
C GLU A 64 3.12 2.45 -2.92
N SER A 65 2.63 3.70 -2.86
CA SER A 65 3.47 4.90 -2.90
C SER A 65 4.04 5.31 -1.55
N TRP A 66 3.78 4.54 -0.49
CA TRP A 66 4.38 4.82 0.82
C TRP A 66 5.87 4.49 0.78
N ASP A 67 6.68 5.43 1.24
CA ASP A 67 8.10 5.21 1.52
C ASP A 67 8.24 4.77 2.98
N PRO A 68 8.63 3.50 3.25
CA PRO A 68 8.81 3.00 4.61
C PRO A 68 9.81 3.82 5.44
N ALA A 69 10.74 4.54 4.82
CA ALA A 69 11.73 5.37 5.51
C ALA A 69 11.16 6.74 5.94
N ALA A 70 10.28 7.33 5.13
CA ALA A 70 9.70 8.66 5.34
C ALA A 70 8.31 8.64 5.99
N LEU A 71 7.62 7.49 5.99
CA LEU A 71 6.31 7.31 6.63
C LEU A 71 6.36 7.60 8.13
N GLY A 72 5.33 8.29 8.65
CA GLY A 72 5.13 8.41 10.09
C GLY A 72 4.84 7.04 10.72
N THR A 73 5.52 6.70 11.82
CA THR A 73 5.42 5.38 12.49
C THR A 73 3.97 4.98 12.77
N PRO A 74 3.34 4.08 11.98
CA PRO A 74 1.99 3.62 12.26
C PRO A 74 1.96 2.72 13.50
N ASP A 75 0.77 2.47 14.04
CA ASP A 75 0.60 1.48 15.10
C ASP A 75 1.14 0.09 14.65
N PRO A 76 2.08 -0.52 15.40
CA PRO A 76 2.74 -1.75 14.97
C PRO A 76 1.77 -2.94 14.96
N THR A 77 0.79 -2.96 15.87
CA THR A 77 -0.24 -4.01 15.89
C THR A 77 -1.08 -3.94 14.62
N MET A 78 -1.51 -2.75 14.23
CA MET A 78 -2.29 -2.55 13.01
C MET A 78 -1.51 -2.86 11.74
N THR A 79 -0.20 -2.56 11.72
CA THR A 79 0.68 -2.92 10.61
C THR A 79 0.74 -4.43 10.42
N VAL A 80 0.94 -5.19 11.50
CA VAL A 80 0.95 -6.66 11.47
C VAL A 80 -0.40 -7.23 11.07
N LEU A 81 -1.51 -6.69 11.60
CA LEU A 81 -2.86 -7.15 11.26
C LEU A 81 -3.20 -6.91 9.79
N ALA A 82 -2.87 -5.74 9.25
CA ALA A 82 -3.06 -5.44 7.83
C ALA A 82 -2.23 -6.39 6.95
N ALA A 83 -0.97 -6.62 7.28
CA ALA A 83 -0.11 -7.55 6.55
C ALA A 83 -0.67 -8.98 6.57
N ALA A 84 -1.11 -9.46 7.73
CA ALA A 84 -1.70 -10.80 7.85
C ALA A 84 -3.01 -10.95 7.03
N ALA A 85 -3.86 -9.91 7.02
CA ALA A 85 -5.09 -9.91 6.23
C ALA A 85 -4.81 -9.91 4.72
N LEU A 86 -3.81 -9.16 4.27
CA LEU A 86 -3.37 -9.14 2.87
C LEU A 86 -2.70 -10.46 2.46
N GLN A 87 -1.93 -11.11 3.34
CA GLN A 87 -1.34 -12.43 3.08
C GLN A 87 -2.42 -13.51 2.86
N ASP A 88 -3.45 -13.57 3.72
CA ASP A 88 -4.56 -14.51 3.55
C ASP A 88 -5.38 -14.22 2.27
N LEU A 89 -5.53 -12.95 1.88
CA LEU A 89 -6.16 -12.60 0.61
C LEU A 89 -5.29 -13.03 -0.59
N ALA A 90 -3.98 -12.74 -0.57
CA ALA A 90 -3.05 -13.10 -1.64
C ALA A 90 -3.03 -14.61 -1.86
N GLU A 91 -2.96 -15.42 -0.79
CA GLU A 91 -2.99 -16.88 -0.89
C GLU A 91 -4.26 -17.37 -1.60
N ARG A 92 -5.42 -16.78 -1.28
CA ARG A 92 -6.69 -17.14 -1.93
C ARG A 92 -6.75 -16.73 -3.40
N LEU A 93 -6.26 -15.53 -3.73
CA LEU A 93 -6.17 -15.07 -5.12
C LEU A 93 -5.27 -16.02 -5.94
N HIS A 94 -4.12 -16.42 -5.40
CA HIS A 94 -3.23 -17.38 -6.03
C HIS A 94 -3.89 -18.76 -6.22
N LEU A 95 -4.64 -19.25 -5.24
CA LEU A 95 -5.38 -20.51 -5.36
C LEU A 95 -6.47 -20.44 -6.44
N ALA A 96 -7.21 -19.34 -6.52
CA ALA A 96 -8.23 -19.13 -7.54
C ALA A 96 -7.60 -19.06 -8.96
N GLN A 97 -6.46 -18.38 -9.11
CA GLN A 97 -5.70 -18.37 -10.37
C GLN A 97 -5.23 -19.77 -10.79
N GLN A 98 -4.72 -20.58 -9.86
CA GLN A 98 -4.32 -21.97 -10.14
C GLN A 98 -5.49 -22.84 -10.60
N ARG A 99 -6.71 -22.54 -10.12
CA ARG A 99 -7.96 -23.20 -10.53
C ARG A 99 -8.57 -22.60 -11.79
N GLN A 100 -7.93 -21.60 -12.39
CA GLN A 100 -8.40 -20.87 -13.56
C GLN A 100 -9.76 -20.17 -13.32
N GLU A 101 -10.03 -19.79 -12.07
CA GLU A 101 -11.18 -18.96 -11.72
C GLU A 101 -10.90 -17.49 -12.09
N PRO A 102 -11.94 -16.72 -12.47
CA PRO A 102 -11.77 -15.32 -12.80
C PRO A 102 -11.37 -14.52 -11.56
N THR A 103 -10.12 -14.05 -11.52
CA THR A 103 -9.59 -13.17 -10.48
C THR A 103 -9.12 -11.84 -11.04
N PRO A 104 -9.30 -10.71 -10.34
CA PRO A 104 -8.74 -9.42 -10.75
C PRO A 104 -7.20 -9.42 -10.60
N SER A 105 -6.48 -9.51 -11.71
CA SER A 105 -4.99 -9.56 -11.73
C SER A 105 -4.33 -8.32 -11.12
N ALA A 106 -4.98 -7.16 -11.24
CA ALA A 106 -4.54 -5.91 -10.61
C ALA A 106 -4.54 -6.01 -9.08
N LEU A 107 -5.57 -6.64 -8.50
CA LEU A 107 -5.67 -6.82 -7.05
C LEU A 107 -4.57 -7.74 -6.51
N THR A 108 -4.24 -8.82 -7.22
CA THR A 108 -3.12 -9.69 -6.86
C THR A 108 -1.80 -8.91 -6.84
N THR A 109 -1.49 -8.22 -7.95
CA THR A 109 -0.24 -7.45 -8.10
C THR A 109 -0.12 -6.37 -7.01
N SER A 110 -1.20 -5.64 -6.76
CA SER A 110 -1.25 -4.55 -5.78
C SER A 110 -1.13 -5.08 -4.34
N THR A 111 -1.76 -6.23 -4.04
CA THR A 111 -1.64 -6.88 -2.73
C THR A 111 -0.19 -7.27 -2.44
N ASP A 112 0.50 -7.89 -3.41
CA ASP A 112 1.90 -8.29 -3.26
C ASP A 112 2.81 -7.06 -3.06
N ALA A 113 2.63 -6.00 -3.85
CA ALA A 113 3.41 -4.77 -3.73
C ALA A 113 3.24 -4.10 -2.35
N VAL A 114 2.01 -4.01 -1.83
CA VAL A 114 1.77 -3.44 -0.50
C VAL A 114 2.31 -4.35 0.61
N LEU A 115 2.30 -5.67 0.44
CA LEU A 115 2.94 -6.57 1.41
C LEU A 115 4.44 -6.29 1.57
N ASP A 116 5.14 -5.95 0.49
CA ASP A 116 6.55 -5.54 0.55
C ASP A 116 6.74 -4.23 1.31
N VAL A 117 5.86 -3.24 1.09
CA VAL A 117 5.85 -1.97 1.84
C VAL A 117 5.66 -2.22 3.34
N LEU A 118 4.64 -3.02 3.72
CA LEU A 118 4.36 -3.34 5.12
C LEU A 118 5.52 -4.10 5.79
N GLN A 119 6.19 -4.98 5.04
CA GLN A 119 7.41 -5.64 5.52
C GLN A 119 8.55 -4.66 5.77
N GLY A 120 8.76 -3.69 4.87
CA GLY A 120 9.74 -2.62 5.06
C GLY A 120 9.47 -1.80 6.33
N ILE A 121 8.21 -1.45 6.57
CA ILE A 121 7.76 -0.74 7.79
C ILE A 121 8.05 -1.60 9.03
N MET A 122 7.70 -2.89 9.03
CA MET A 122 7.95 -3.79 10.15
C MET A 122 9.45 -3.96 10.46
N VAL A 123 10.30 -4.06 9.43
CA VAL A 123 11.77 -4.16 9.61
C VAL A 123 12.31 -2.91 10.29
N ARG A 124 11.84 -1.72 9.89
CA ARG A 124 12.19 -0.45 10.53
C ARG A 124 11.80 -0.40 12.01
N HIS A 125 10.64 -0.95 12.39
CA HIS A 125 10.16 -0.96 13.78
C HIS A 125 10.80 -2.02 14.69
N ARG A 126 11.50 -3.02 14.15
CA ARG A 126 12.20 -4.03 14.96
C ARG A 126 13.54 -3.54 15.54
N VAL A 127 13.97 -2.32 15.21
CA VAL A 127 15.24 -1.75 15.69
C VAL A 127 15.00 -0.98 17.00
N ASP A 128 15.03 -1.68 18.13
CA ASP A 128 15.99 -1.49 19.25
C ASP A 128 15.53 -2.30 20.49
N VAL A 129 16.26 -3.36 20.83
CA VAL A 129 16.27 -3.93 22.18
C VAL A 129 17.74 -3.94 22.61
N PRO A 130 18.18 -3.00 23.48
CA PRO A 130 19.53 -3.06 24.03
C PRO A 130 19.69 -4.32 24.88
N ALA A 131 20.77 -5.04 24.62
CA ALA A 131 21.20 -6.25 25.33
C ALA A 131 21.56 -5.98 26.80
#